data_AF-A0A974NQ46-F1
#
_entry.id   AF-A0A974NQ46-F1
#
_cell.length_a   1.000
_cell.length_b   1.000
_cell.length_c   1.000
_cell.angle_alpha   90.00
_cell.angle_beta   90.00
_cell.angle_gamma   90.00
#
_symmetry.space_group_name_H-M   'P 1'
#
loop_
_entity.id
_entity.type
_entity.pdbx_description
1 polymer ?
#
loop_
_entity_poly.entity_id
_entity_poly.type
_entity_poly.pdbx_seq_one_letter_code
_entity_poly.pdbx_strand_id
1 'polypeptide(L)' 'MRDYVFILDNEKETKKITIEASGMMDAFLKAKDFQKKKSEDKKSQVNLLFQGVIYS' A
#
# COMPACT_ATOMS: atom_id res chain seq x y z
N MET A 1 5.46 15.97 -6.26
CA MET A 1 5.14 14.56 -5.98
C MET A 1 3.67 14.48 -5.62
N ARG A 2 3.06 13.29 -5.59
CA ARG A 2 1.67 13.10 -5.17
C ARG A 2 1.59 12.03 -4.10
N ASP A 3 0.58 12.14 -3.26
CA ASP A 3 0.29 11.16 -2.23
C ASP A 3 -0.68 10.13 -2.77
N TYR A 4 -0.22 8.88 -2.84
CA TYR A 4 -1.01 7.73 -3.27
C TYR A 4 -1.43 6.94 -2.04
N VAL A 5 -2.72 6.65 -1.96
CA VAL A 5 -3.33 6.00 -0.83
C VAL A 5 -3.61 4.55 -1.17
N PHE A 6 -3.08 3.64 -0.36
CA PHE A 6 -3.35 2.21 -0.44
C PHE A 6 -3.91 1.68 0.87
N ILE A 7 -4.65 0.59 0.78
CA ILE A 7 -5.16 -0.17 1.91
C ILE A 7 -4.49 -1.54 1.86
N LEU A 8 -3.87 -1.92 2.97
CA LEU A 8 -3.39 -3.26 3.25
C LEU A 8 -4.44 -3.96 4.09
N ASP A 9 -4.98 -5.06 3.61
CA ASP A 9 -6.03 -5.79 4.31
C ASP A 9 -5.65 -7.25 4.53
N ASN A 10 -5.66 -7.69 5.79
CA ASN A 10 -5.17 -9.02 6.19
C ASN A 10 -6.22 -9.81 6.96
N GLU A 11 -7.51 -9.78 6.59
CA GLU A 11 -8.66 -10.47 7.26
C GLU A 11 -8.91 -10.08 8.74
N LYS A 12 -7.87 -9.84 9.53
CA LYS A 12 -7.83 -9.43 10.94
C LYS A 12 -7.61 -7.93 11.09
N GLU A 13 -6.98 -7.28 10.13
CA GLU A 13 -6.56 -5.89 10.25
C GLU A 13 -6.50 -5.21 8.87
N THR A 14 -7.17 -4.06 8.78
CA THR A 14 -7.12 -3.20 7.60
C THR A 14 -6.32 -1.95 7.96
N LYS A 15 -5.24 -1.69 7.22
CA LYS A 15 -4.32 -0.57 7.45
C LYS A 15 -4.22 0.30 6.21
N LYS A 16 -4.49 1.59 6.38
CA LYS A 16 -4.27 2.61 5.36
C LYS A 16 -2.80 3.05 5.35
N ILE A 17 -2.21 3.13 4.17
CA ILE A 17 -0.87 3.67 3.95
C ILE A 17 -0.93 4.77 2.89
N THR A 18 -0.19 5.84 3.13
CA THR A 18 0.01 6.93 2.17
C THR A 18 1.46 6.88 1.71
N ILE A 19 1.66 6.92 0.39
CA ILE A 19 2.96 6.84 -0.24
C ILE A 19 3.16 8.06 -1.12
N GLU A 20 4.14 8.89 -0.76
CA GLU A 20 4.59 9.97 -1.62
C GLU A 20 5.45 9.42 -2.77
N ALA A 21 5.06 9.73 -4.00
CA ALA A 21 5.75 9.26 -5.20
C ALA A 21 5.63 10.24 -6.38
N SER A 22 6.50 10.07 -7.38
CA SER A 22 6.47 10.87 -8.61
C SER A 22 5.29 10.48 -9.51
N GLY A 23 4.93 9.19 -9.51
CA GLY A 23 3.88 8.59 -10.33
C GLY A 23 3.27 7.34 -9.70
N MET A 24 2.17 6.85 -10.27
CA MET A 24 1.44 5.68 -9.77
C MET A 24 2.32 4.42 -9.77
N MET A 25 3.20 4.25 -10.76
CA MET A 25 4.10 3.11 -10.84
C MET A 25 5.06 3.05 -9.65
N ASP A 26 5.75 4.16 -9.36
CA ASP A 26 6.64 4.28 -8.20
C ASP A 26 5.89 4.03 -6.89
N ALA A 27 4.67 4.56 -6.77
CA ALA A 27 3.83 4.37 -5.60
C ALA A 27 3.43 2.89 -5.43
N PHE A 28 3.05 2.23 -6.52
CA PHE A 28 2.66 0.83 -6.52
C PHE A 28 3.82 -0.10 -6.17
N LEU A 29 5.02 0.16 -6.69
CA LEU A 29 6.23 -0.61 -6.35
C LEU A 29 6.53 -0.52 -4.85
N LYS A 30 6.51 0.70 -4.28
CA LYS A 30 6.68 0.90 -2.83
C LYS A 30 5.58 0.19 -2.02
N ALA A 31 4.33 0.23 -2.49
CA ALA A 31 3.21 -0.44 -1.83
C ALA A 31 3.35 -1.98 -1.87
N LYS A 32 3.82 -2.52 -3.00
CA LYS A 32 4.12 -3.96 -3.19
C LYS A 32 5.23 -4.44 -2.27
N ASP A 33 6.31 -3.66 -2.13
CA ASP A 33 7.38 -3.97 -1.18
C ASP A 33 6.86 -3.98 0.27
N PHE A 34 5.97 -3.04 0.60
CA PHE A 34 5.33 -2.98 1.91
C PHE A 34 4.42 -4.20 2.16
N GLN A 35 3.63 -4.58 1.15
CA GLN A 35 2.80 -5.78 1.17
C GLN A 35 3.65 -7.02 1.41
N LYS A 36 4.73 -7.20 0.65
CA LYS A 36 5.62 -8.38 0.74
C LYS A 36 6.22 -8.54 2.13
N LYS A 37 6.78 -7.46 2.71
CA LYS A 37 7.34 -7.47 4.07
C LYS A 37 6.29 -7.90 5.10
N LYS A 38 5.05 -7.40 4.98
CA LYS A 38 3.96 -7.75 5.88
C LYS A 38 3.44 -9.18 5.70
N SER A 39 3.44 -9.70 4.47
CA SER A 39 3.10 -11.09 4.18
C SER A 39 4.12 -12.06 4.79
N GLU A 40 5.42 -11.76 4.68
CA GLU A 40 6.50 -12.55 5.25
C GLU A 40 6.43 -12.56 6.80
N ASP A 41 6.20 -11.40 7.42
CA ASP A 41 6.08 -11.27 8.87
C ASP A 41 4.89 -12.04 9.46
N LYS A 42 3.71 -11.95 8.83
CA LYS A 42 2.45 -12.49 9.40
C LYS A 42 2.07 -13.88 8.86
N LYS A 43 2.82 -14.47 7.91
CA LYS A 43 2.48 -15.71 7.17
C LYS A 43 1.00 -15.76 6.72
N SER A 44 0.43 -14.59 6.43
CA SER A 44 -1.00 -14.41 6.13
C SER A 44 -1.12 -13.69 4.80
N GLN A 45 -2.18 -13.98 4.06
CA GLN A 45 -2.45 -13.29 2.80
C GLN A 45 -2.77 -11.82 3.11
N VAL A 46 -1.93 -10.93 2.56
CA VAL A 46 -2.10 -9.48 2.64
C VAL A 46 -2.64 -9.03 1.31
N ASN A 47 -3.84 -8.46 1.28
CA ASN A 47 -4.40 -7.84 0.09
C ASN A 47 -3.94 -6.39 0.00
N LEU A 48 -3.73 -5.90 -1.22
CA LEU A 48 -3.36 -4.51 -1.49
C LEU A 48 -4.41 -3.89 -2.39
N LEU A 49 -5.07 -2.84 -1.90
CA LEU A 49 -6.13 -2.12 -2.59
C LEU A 49 -5.69 -0.67 -2.80
N PHE A 50 -5.84 -0.16 -4.01
CA PHE A 50 -5.63 1.26 -4.29
C PHE A 50 -6.89 2.05 -3.93
N GLN A 51 -6.75 3.08 -3.10
CA GLN A 51 -7.88 3.92 -2.67
C GLN A 51 -7.98 5.22 -3.46
N GLY A 52 -6.85 5.83 -3.84
CA GLY A 52 -6.87 7.08 -4.59
C GLY A 52 -5.59 7.90 -4.50
N VAL A 53 -5.64 9.10 -5.08
CA VAL A 53 -4.55 10.08 -5.05
C VAL A 53 -5.05 11.33 -4.32
N ILE A 54 -4.24 11.88 -3.43
CA ILE A 54 -4.50 13.17 -2.80
C ILE A 54 -3.79 14.24 -3.64
N TYR A 55 -4.57 15.24 -4.06
CA TYR A 55 -4.08 16.44 -4.71
C TYR A 55 -4.10 17.56 -3.68
N SER A 56 -2.93 18.08 -3.34
CA SER A 56 -2.71 19.25 -2.50
C SER A 56 -2.42 20.50 -3.33
#